data_AF-A0A954UYA8-F1
#
_entry.id   AF-A0A954UYA8-F1
#
_cell.length_a   1.000
_cell.length_b   1.000
_cell.length_c   1.000
_cell.angle_alpha   90.00
_cell.angle_beta   90.00
_cell.angle_gamma   90.00
#
_symmetry.space_group_name_H-M   'P 1'
#
loop_
_entity.id
_entity.type
_entity.pdbx_description
1 polymer ?
#
loop_
_entity_poly.entity_id
_entity_poly.type
_entity_poly.pdbx_seq_one_letter_code
_entity_poly.pdbx_strand_id
1 'polypeptide(L)'
;MNTTPPMFQSIRRICLQRIPLGGRAWRISRWWKRDLRNVSELSLLRLLAVAHRERLEVRTLVDNLSHEFRGAARRRLRRLSRQLAEGTPLVDALEQTPDTLRDEDVLSLRFASSSGTLPQTYAELIERAQTRSVNAALQVRQALK
;
A
#
# COMPACT_ATOMS: atom_id res chain seq x y z
N MET A 1 -0.77 -15.65 58.52
CA MET A 1 -1.59 -16.21 57.43
C MET A 1 -1.90 -15.08 56.49
N ASN A 2 -1.06 -14.89 55.47
CA ASN A 2 -1.11 -13.71 54.62
C ASN A 2 -1.55 -14.10 53.21
N THR A 3 -2.60 -13.42 52.78
CA THR A 3 -3.30 -13.47 51.51
C THR A 3 -2.44 -12.87 50.39
N THR A 4 -2.35 -13.58 49.26
CA THR A 4 -1.72 -13.08 48.03
C THR A 4 -2.82 -12.68 47.03
N PRO A 5 -2.86 -11.42 46.59
CA PRO A 5 -3.50 -11.05 45.33
C PRO A 5 -2.48 -10.33 44.39
N PRO A 6 -2.88 -9.96 43.16
CA PRO A 6 -2.60 -10.69 41.92
C PRO A 6 -1.38 -10.16 41.13
N MET A 7 -0.82 -11.05 40.30
CA MET A 7 0.15 -10.71 39.24
C MET A 7 -0.54 -9.86 38.14
N PHE A 8 -0.29 -8.55 38.15
CA PHE A 8 -0.41 -7.68 36.98
C PHE A 8 0.93 -6.95 36.82
N GLN A 9 1.76 -7.41 35.87
CA GLN A 9 2.94 -6.72 35.35
C GLN A 9 2.97 -6.97 33.85
N SER A 10 3.19 -6.05 32.92
CA SER A 10 3.39 -4.61 32.99
C SER A 10 3.03 -4.06 31.61
N ILE A 11 2.13 -3.08 31.58
CA ILE A 11 2.07 -2.10 30.49
C ILE A 11 3.24 -1.12 30.70
N ARG A 12 3.85 -0.69 29.59
CA ARG A 12 4.84 0.39 29.42
C ARG A 12 6.32 -0.04 29.40
N ARG A 13 6.86 -0.07 28.18
CA ARG A 13 8.07 0.71 27.85
C ARG A 13 7.94 1.27 26.43
N ILE A 14 7.33 2.45 26.38
CA ILE A 14 7.56 3.44 25.32
C ILE A 14 9.01 3.87 25.51
N CYS A 15 9.92 3.33 24.68
CA CYS A 15 11.24 3.93 24.51
C CYS A 15 11.14 4.98 23.39
N LEU A 16 10.73 6.18 23.81
CA LEU A 16 11.16 7.44 23.21
C LEU A 16 12.69 7.49 23.31
N GLN A 17 13.40 7.26 22.21
CA GLN A 17 14.79 7.68 22.09
C GLN A 17 15.05 8.35 20.74
N ARG A 18 15.24 9.68 20.86
CA ARG A 18 16.13 10.53 20.06
C ARG A 18 15.77 10.71 18.58
N ILE A 19 15.10 11.83 18.30
CA ILE A 19 14.86 12.34 16.95
C ILE A 19 16.03 13.26 16.57
N PRO A 20 16.90 12.90 15.61
CA PRO A 20 17.64 13.88 14.85
C PRO A 20 16.74 14.39 13.72
N LEU A 21 16.45 15.69 13.73
CA LEU A 21 15.77 16.39 12.64
C LEU A 21 16.74 16.48 11.45
N GLY A 22 16.80 15.44 10.62
CA GLY A 22 17.65 15.40 9.43
C GLY A 22 17.25 14.24 8.54
N GLY A 23 16.73 14.55 7.35
CA GLY A 23 15.98 13.62 6.52
C GLY A 23 16.68 12.30 6.20
N ARG A 24 15.95 11.21 6.38
CA ARG A 24 15.80 10.07 5.46
C ARG A 24 15.01 8.93 6.12
N ALA A 25 13.91 8.57 5.46
CA ALA A 25 13.29 7.25 5.45
C ALA A 25 12.61 6.76 6.74
N TRP A 26 11.32 7.10 6.85
CA TRP A 26 10.32 6.23 7.48
C TRP A 26 10.33 4.86 6.76
N ARG A 27 11.11 3.89 7.24
CA ARG A 27 11.04 2.49 6.78
C ARG A 27 10.53 1.62 7.90
N ILE A 28 9.22 1.40 7.92
CA ILE A 28 8.54 0.52 8.87
C ILE A 28 8.65 -0.97 8.45
N SER A 29 9.00 -1.28 7.19
CA SER A 29 9.10 -2.67 6.73
C SER A 29 10.48 -3.29 6.98
N ARG A 30 10.57 -4.07 8.07
CA ARG A 30 11.69 -4.97 8.40
C ARG A 30 11.88 -6.01 7.29
N TRP A 31 12.85 -5.75 6.41
CA TRP A 31 13.80 -6.62 5.68
C TRP A 31 13.44 -8.04 5.18
N TRP A 32 12.30 -8.64 5.49
CA TRP A 32 11.92 -9.98 5.03
C TRP A 32 10.43 -10.06 4.73
N LYS A 33 10.13 -9.95 3.44
CA LYS A 33 9.28 -10.83 2.64
C LYS A 33 9.49 -10.34 1.21
N ARG A 34 9.54 -11.25 0.22
CA ARG A 34 9.28 -10.86 -1.18
C ARG A 34 8.07 -9.93 -1.13
N ASP A 35 8.19 -8.70 -1.61
CA ASP A 35 7.06 -7.78 -1.68
C ASP A 35 5.97 -8.46 -2.51
N LEU A 36 5.01 -9.05 -1.82
CA LEU A 36 3.91 -9.77 -2.43
C LEU A 36 3.17 -8.74 -3.26
N ARG A 37 2.99 -9.02 -4.55
CA ARG A 37 2.26 -8.16 -5.49
C ARG A 37 0.95 -7.65 -4.86
N ASN A 38 0.23 -8.52 -4.16
CA ASN A 38 -1.04 -8.20 -3.50
C ASN A 38 -0.91 -7.09 -2.43
N VAL A 39 0.23 -6.99 -1.74
CA VAL A 39 0.47 -5.93 -0.74
C VAL A 39 0.74 -4.60 -1.42
N SER A 40 1.56 -4.58 -2.48
CA SER A 40 1.81 -3.35 -3.24
C SER A 40 0.55 -2.85 -3.95
N GLU A 41 -0.27 -3.74 -4.50
CA GLU A 41 -1.57 -3.40 -5.12
C GLU A 41 -2.51 -2.74 -4.10
N LEU A 42 -2.69 -3.38 -2.93
CA LEU A 42 -3.54 -2.86 -1.87
C LEU A 42 -3.08 -1.48 -1.38
N SER A 43 -1.77 -1.32 -1.13
CA SER A 43 -1.21 -0.04 -0.68
C SER A 43 -1.42 1.05 -1.73
N LEU A 44 -1.21 0.73 -3.02
CA LEU A 44 -1.46 1.67 -4.10
C LEU A 44 -2.94 2.07 -4.16
N LEU A 45 -3.88 1.11 -4.15
CA LEU A 45 -5.31 1.40 -4.21
C LEU A 45 -5.79 2.29 -3.05
N ARG A 46 -5.31 2.03 -1.83
CA ARG A 46 -5.60 2.88 -0.67
C ARG A 46 -5.07 4.30 -0.85
N LEU A 47 -3.84 4.41 -1.34
CA LEU A 47 -3.20 5.70 -1.59
C LEU A 47 -3.94 6.48 -2.68
N LEU A 48 -4.34 5.83 -3.78
CA LEU A 48 -5.13 6.46 -4.84
C LEU A 48 -6.50 6.91 -4.35
N ALA A 49 -7.18 6.10 -3.52
CA ALA A 49 -8.46 6.47 -2.93
C ALA A 49 -8.35 7.72 -2.04
N VAL A 50 -7.31 7.79 -1.20
CA VAL A 50 -7.03 8.98 -0.38
C VAL A 50 -6.68 10.17 -1.25
N ALA A 51 -5.80 10.00 -2.24
CA ALA A 51 -5.38 11.07 -3.14
C ALA A 51 -6.56 11.65 -3.91
N HIS A 52 -7.48 10.79 -4.38
CA HIS A 52 -8.70 11.23 -5.06
C HIS A 52 -9.64 11.99 -4.12
N ARG A 53 -9.87 11.49 -2.91
CA ARG A 53 -10.76 12.14 -1.92
C ARG A 53 -10.25 13.51 -1.50
N GLU A 54 -8.96 13.60 -1.24
CA GLU A 54 -8.28 14.79 -0.69
C GLU A 54 -7.73 15.71 -1.82
N ARG A 55 -7.94 15.35 -3.10
CA ARG A 55 -7.40 16.07 -4.28
C ARG A 55 -5.89 16.31 -4.22
N LEU A 56 -5.16 15.29 -3.76
CA LEU A 56 -3.70 15.36 -3.62
C LEU A 56 -2.99 15.00 -4.92
N GLU A 57 -1.75 15.47 -5.05
CA GLU A 57 -0.89 15.18 -6.18
C GLU A 57 -0.42 13.72 -6.13
N VAL A 58 -0.95 12.90 -7.04
CA VAL A 58 -0.80 11.43 -7.03
C VAL A 58 0.64 11.01 -7.26
N ARG A 59 1.37 11.70 -8.14
CA ARG A 59 2.74 11.37 -8.51
C ARG A 59 3.67 11.34 -7.30
N THR A 60 3.64 12.37 -6.46
CA THR A 60 4.48 12.49 -5.26
C THR A 60 4.15 11.37 -4.27
N LEU A 61 2.87 11.08 -4.10
CA LEU A 61 2.43 10.00 -3.22
C LEU A 61 2.90 8.63 -3.75
N VAL A 62 2.78 8.36 -5.05
CA VAL A 62 3.25 7.12 -5.67
C VAL A 62 4.78 6.99 -5.62
N ASP A 63 5.53 8.09 -5.81
CA ASP A 63 6.99 8.07 -5.69
C ASP A 63 7.41 7.73 -4.26
N ASN A 64 6.80 8.39 -3.27
CA ASN A 64 7.00 8.11 -1.85
C ASN A 64 6.67 6.65 -1.52
N LEU A 65 5.56 6.13 -2.02
CA LEU A 65 5.18 4.72 -1.84
C LEU A 65 6.23 3.78 -2.44
N SER A 66 6.83 4.14 -3.57
CA SER A 66 7.87 3.33 -4.22
C SER A 66 9.09 3.10 -3.31
N HIS A 67 9.37 4.02 -2.39
CA HIS A 67 10.48 3.91 -1.44
C HIS A 67 10.21 2.93 -0.28
N GLU A 68 8.97 2.54 -0.05
CA GLU A 68 8.58 1.55 0.96
C GLU A 68 8.81 0.10 0.48
N PHE A 69 8.80 -0.10 -0.84
CA PHE A 69 8.97 -1.40 -1.48
C PHE A 69 10.39 -1.60 -2.05
N ARG A 70 10.69 -2.85 -2.40
CA ARG A 70 11.93 -3.29 -3.06
C ARG A 70 11.60 -4.04 -4.37
N GLY A 71 12.65 -4.36 -5.13
CA GLY A 71 12.58 -5.24 -6.29
C GLY A 71 11.58 -4.82 -7.37
N ALA A 72 10.78 -5.77 -7.85
CA ALA A 72 9.83 -5.56 -8.94
C ALA A 72 8.70 -4.57 -8.59
N ALA A 73 8.21 -4.57 -7.34
CA ALA A 73 7.17 -3.63 -6.91
C ALA A 73 7.67 -2.19 -6.97
N ARG A 74 8.85 -1.90 -6.41
CA ARG A 74 9.50 -0.59 -6.52
C ARG A 74 9.69 -0.15 -7.97
N ARG A 75 10.18 -1.03 -8.84
CA ARG A 75 10.40 -0.71 -10.26
C ARG A 75 9.10 -0.32 -10.96
N ARG A 76 7.99 -1.02 -10.68
CA ARG A 76 6.66 -0.72 -11.24
C ARG A 76 6.14 0.63 -10.76
N LEU A 77 6.15 0.87 -9.44
CA LEU A 77 5.69 2.14 -8.87
C LEU A 77 6.51 3.35 -9.36
N ARG A 78 7.83 3.20 -9.54
CA ARG A 78 8.66 4.27 -10.12
C ARG A 78 8.36 4.53 -11.59
N ARG A 79 8.05 3.48 -12.37
CA ARG A 79 7.60 3.65 -13.76
C ARG A 79 6.26 4.40 -13.81
N LEU A 80 5.31 4.04 -12.95
CA LEU A 80 4.04 4.74 -12.84
C LEU A 80 4.25 6.21 -12.44
N SER A 81 5.06 6.49 -11.41
CA SER A 81 5.36 7.86 -11.00
C SER A 81 6.01 8.68 -12.12
N ARG A 82 6.90 8.06 -12.91
CA ARG A 82 7.50 8.72 -14.08
C ARG A 82 6.43 9.07 -15.14
N GLN A 83 5.52 8.15 -15.46
CA GLN A 83 4.42 8.44 -16.38
C GLN A 83 3.54 9.60 -15.89
N LEU A 84 3.23 9.62 -14.60
CA LEU A 84 2.48 10.73 -14.00
C LEU A 84 3.26 12.06 -14.05
N ALA A 85 4.59 12.01 -13.93
CA ALA A 85 5.46 13.19 -14.04
C ALA A 85 5.50 13.77 -15.47
N GLU A 86 5.24 12.94 -16.49
CA GLU A 86 5.12 13.35 -17.88
C GLU A 86 3.76 14.00 -18.18
N GLY A 87 2.85 14.07 -17.19
CA GLY A 87 1.51 14.64 -17.33
C GLY A 87 0.47 13.65 -17.85
N THR A 88 0.83 12.37 -17.98
CA THR A 88 -0.10 11.32 -18.40
C THR A 88 -1.23 11.18 -17.38
N PRO A 89 -2.51 11.17 -17.80
CA PRO A 89 -3.64 10.95 -16.90
C PRO A 89 -3.50 9.62 -16.13
N LEU A 90 -4.00 9.57 -14.89
CA LEU A 90 -3.78 8.43 -13.99
C LEU A 90 -4.17 7.08 -14.60
N VAL A 91 -5.34 6.99 -15.24
CA VAL A 91 -5.84 5.74 -15.84
C VAL A 91 -4.95 5.32 -17.00
N ASP A 92 -4.57 6.24 -17.87
CA ASP A 92 -3.68 5.95 -19.01
C ASP A 92 -2.27 5.53 -18.53
N ALA A 93 -1.76 6.18 -17.47
CA ALA A 93 -0.49 5.83 -16.86
C ALA A 93 -0.49 4.42 -16.23
N LEU A 94 -1.63 4.00 -15.68
CA LEU A 94 -1.83 2.65 -15.14
C LEU A 94 -1.85 1.61 -16.26
N GLU A 95 -2.50 1.88 -17.39
CA GLU A 95 -2.51 1.00 -18.56
C GLU A 95 -1.13 0.84 -19.20
N GLN A 96 -0.36 1.93 -19.25
CA GLN A 96 1.02 1.92 -19.74
C GLN A 96 2.01 1.26 -18.77
N THR A 97 1.59 1.00 -17.53
CA THR A 97 2.43 0.37 -16.50
C THR A 97 1.81 -0.95 -16.03
N PRO A 98 1.82 -2.00 -16.88
CA PRO A 98 1.24 -3.29 -16.53
C PRO A 98 1.87 -3.88 -15.27
N ASP A 99 1.14 -4.80 -14.63
CA ASP A 99 1.47 -5.42 -13.34
C ASP A 99 1.46 -4.50 -12.12
N THR A 100 1.21 -3.19 -12.26
CA THR A 100 1.12 -2.28 -11.11
C THR A 100 -0.19 -2.48 -10.35
N LEU A 101 -1.27 -2.66 -11.10
CA LEU A 101 -2.54 -3.23 -10.68
C LEU A 101 -2.84 -4.44 -11.56
N ARG A 102 -3.95 -5.13 -11.30
CA ARG A 102 -4.46 -6.13 -12.24
C ARG A 102 -5.31 -5.46 -13.32
N ASP A 103 -5.36 -6.07 -14.49
CA ASP A 103 -6.03 -5.49 -15.66
C ASP A 103 -7.52 -5.26 -15.38
N GLU A 104 -8.17 -6.17 -14.65
CA GLU A 104 -9.57 -6.02 -14.21
C GLU A 104 -9.79 -4.83 -13.27
N ASP A 105 -8.81 -4.52 -12.42
CA ASP A 105 -8.86 -3.40 -11.49
C ASP A 105 -8.65 -2.07 -12.25
N VAL A 106 -7.74 -2.04 -13.24
CA VAL A 106 -7.50 -0.86 -14.10
C VAL A 106 -8.73 -0.54 -14.95
N LEU A 107 -9.34 -1.55 -15.56
CA LEU A 107 -10.54 -1.38 -16.36
C LEU A 107 -11.72 -0.85 -15.53
N SER A 108 -11.86 -1.37 -14.30
CA SER A 108 -12.84 -0.86 -13.34
C SER A 108 -12.64 0.63 -13.05
N LEU A 109 -11.39 1.07 -12.87
CA LEU A 109 -11.05 2.48 -12.67
C LEU A 109 -11.34 3.34 -13.92
N ARG A 110 -11.11 2.82 -15.13
CA ARG A 110 -11.45 3.53 -16.37
C ARG A 110 -12.94 3.79 -16.48
N PHE A 111 -13.77 2.77 -16.25
CA PHE A 111 -15.22 2.94 -16.27
C PHE A 111 -15.68 3.90 -15.18
N ALA A 112 -15.19 3.73 -13.95
CA ALA A 112 -15.53 4.58 -12.82
C ALA A 112 -15.14 6.06 -13.04
N SER A 113 -14.01 6.30 -13.70
CA SER A 113 -13.57 7.65 -14.08
C SER A 113 -14.50 8.29 -15.10
N SER A 114 -15.12 7.49 -15.97
CA SER A 114 -16.03 7.97 -17.01
C SER A 114 -17.45 8.15 -16.48
N SER A 115 -17.88 7.33 -15.54
CA SER A 115 -19.23 7.35 -14.93
C SER A 115 -19.32 8.22 -13.67
N GLY A 116 -18.19 8.69 -13.12
CA GLY A 116 -18.16 9.47 -11.88
C GLY A 116 -18.36 8.63 -10.60
N THR A 117 -18.17 7.31 -10.66
CA THR A 117 -18.36 6.38 -9.52
C THR A 117 -17.06 5.94 -8.86
N LEU A 118 -15.97 6.72 -9.03
CA LEU A 118 -14.65 6.41 -8.47
C LEU A 118 -14.63 6.08 -6.97
N PRO A 119 -15.33 6.82 -6.08
CA PRO A 119 -15.30 6.54 -4.65
C PRO A 119 -15.79 5.12 -4.30
N GLN A 120 -16.90 4.69 -4.91
CA GLN A 120 -17.48 3.36 -4.70
C GLN A 120 -16.55 2.28 -5.27
N THR A 121 -16.04 2.50 -6.48
CA THR A 121 -15.12 1.57 -7.13
C THR A 121 -13.83 1.39 -6.31
N TYR A 122 -13.24 2.46 -5.75
CA TYR A 122 -12.09 2.32 -4.88
C TYR A 122 -12.37 1.44 -3.66
N ALA A 123 -13.54 1.59 -3.02
CA ALA A 123 -13.92 0.78 -1.86
C ALA A 123 -13.97 -0.71 -2.22
N GLU A 124 -14.63 -1.05 -3.33
CA GLU A 124 -14.71 -2.43 -3.81
C GLU A 124 -13.34 -3.01 -4.18
N LEU A 125 -12.51 -2.25 -4.90
CA LEU A 125 -11.17 -2.70 -5.31
C LEU A 125 -10.27 -2.94 -4.09
N ILE A 126 -10.34 -2.07 -3.08
CA ILE A 126 -9.60 -2.23 -1.82
C ILE A 126 -10.04 -3.51 -1.10
N GLU A 127 -11.34 -3.78 -1.02
CA GLU A 127 -11.86 -5.00 -0.40
C GLU A 127 -11.37 -6.26 -1.14
N ARG A 128 -11.49 -6.29 -2.46
CA ARG A 128 -10.98 -7.40 -3.30
C ARG A 128 -9.47 -7.60 -3.13
N ALA A 129 -8.68 -6.52 -3.10
CA ALA A 129 -7.24 -6.58 -2.89
C ALA A 129 -6.87 -7.03 -1.47
N GLN A 130 -7.63 -6.59 -0.46
CA GLN A 130 -7.45 -7.00 0.93
C GLN A 130 -7.63 -8.52 1.05
N THR A 131 -8.73 -9.07 0.52
CA THR A 131 -8.99 -10.52 0.52
C THR A 131 -7.87 -11.31 -0.16
N ARG A 132 -7.39 -10.86 -1.34
CA ARG A 132 -6.24 -11.47 -2.02
C ARG A 132 -4.96 -11.44 -1.18
N SER A 133 -4.69 -10.33 -0.48
CA SER A 133 -3.49 -10.18 0.35
C SER A 133 -3.51 -11.14 1.56
N VAL A 134 -4.67 -11.29 2.20
CA VAL A 134 -4.88 -12.20 3.33
C VAL A 134 -4.73 -13.65 2.88
N ASN A 135 -5.37 -14.03 1.78
CA ASN A 135 -5.30 -15.39 1.24
C ASN A 135 -3.86 -15.79 0.87
N ALA A 136 -3.10 -14.89 0.25
CA ALA A 136 -1.69 -15.14 -0.05
C ALA A 136 -0.84 -15.33 1.22
N ALA A 137 -1.11 -14.56 2.28
CA ALA A 137 -0.43 -14.74 3.55
C ALA A 137 -0.77 -16.08 4.22
N LEU A 138 -2.02 -16.55 4.10
CA LEU A 138 -2.45 -17.86 4.58
C LEU A 138 -1.79 -19.01 3.81
N GLN A 139 -1.74 -18.94 2.48
CA GLN A 139 -1.09 -19.94 1.64
C GLN A 139 0.40 -20.10 1.98
N VAL A 140 1.11 -18.98 2.16
CA VAL A 140 2.53 -19.03 2.58
C VAL A 140 2.69 -19.69 3.95
N ARG A 141 1.77 -19.44 4.89
CA ARG A 141 1.79 -20.07 6.22
C ARG A 141 1.52 -21.57 6.15
N GLN A 142 0.64 -22.00 5.25
CA GLN A 142 0.33 -23.43 5.05
C GLN A 142 1.49 -24.18 4.38
N ALA A 143 2.16 -23.57 3.40
CA ALA A 143 3.29 -24.20 2.69
C ALA A 143 4.57 -24.38 3.55
N LEU A 144 4.64 -23.75 4.72
CA LEU A 144 5.76 -23.89 5.66
C LEU A 144 5.49 -24.93 6.76
N LYS A 145 4.32 -25.58 6.74
CA LYS A 145 3.97 -26.71 7.59
C LYS A 145 4.17 -28.01 6.83
#